data_AF-A0A961YU04-F1
#
_entry.id   AF-A0A961YU04-F1
#
_cell.length_a   1.000
_cell.length_b   1.000
_cell.length_c   1.000
_cell.angle_alpha   90.00
_cell.angle_beta   90.00
_cell.angle_gamma   90.00
#
_symmetry.space_group_name_H-M   'P 1'
#
loop_
_entity.id
_entity.type
_entity.pdbx_description
1 polymer ?
#
loop_
_entity_poly.entity_id
_entity_poly.type
_entity_poly.pdbx_seq_one_letter_code
_entity_poly.pdbx_strand_id
1 'polypeptide(L)' 'MSKITGRSVSRVYRWMYSRERGGTGGAVPHGEARKLLDHAVATGGALTAADFFLTSASAPEAAA' A
#
# COMPACT_ATOMS: atom_id res chain seq x y z
N MET A 1 1.81 6.64 -8.39
CA MET A 1 2.64 5.84 -7.45
C MET A 1 4.08 5.63 -7.91
N SER A 2 4.36 5.16 -9.13
CA SER A 2 5.75 4.91 -9.59
C SER A 2 6.70 6.14 -9.52
N LYS A 3 6.21 7.35 -9.81
CA LYS A 3 6.95 8.62 -9.62
C LYS A 3 7.24 8.99 -8.15
N ILE A 4 6.47 8.44 -7.22
CA ILE A 4 6.52 8.81 -5.78
C ILE A 4 7.40 7.82 -5.01
N THR A 5 7.26 6.53 -5.30
CA THR A 5 8.03 5.46 -4.63
C THR A 5 9.38 5.18 -5.29
N GLY A 6 9.57 5.63 -6.54
CA GLY A 6 10.74 5.27 -7.37
C GLY A 6 10.75 3.80 -7.78
N ARG A 7 9.64 3.08 -7.58
CA ARG A 7 9.48 1.66 -7.93
C ARG A 7 8.88 1.53 -9.32
N SER A 8 9.40 0.60 -10.12
CA SER A 8 8.77 0.19 -11.38
C SER A 8 7.32 -0.27 -11.15
N VAL A 9 6.42 0.08 -12.08
CA VAL A 9 4.99 -0.26 -12.06
C VAL A 9 4.79 -1.77 -11.87
N SER A 10 5.64 -2.60 -12.49
CA SER A 10 5.59 -4.07 -12.33
C SER A 10 5.79 -4.51 -10.89
N ARG A 11 6.55 -3.77 -10.09
CA ARG A 11 6.81 -4.08 -8.68
C ARG A 11 5.65 -3.68 -7.77
N VAL A 12 4.92 -2.64 -8.15
CA VAL A 12 3.65 -2.24 -7.50
C VAL A 12 2.59 -3.30 -7.78
N TYR A 13 2.45 -3.76 -9.03
CA TYR A 13 1.54 -4.85 -9.38
C TYR A 13 1.83 -6.15 -8.63
N ARG A 14 3.11 -6.46 -8.40
CA ARG A 14 3.50 -7.65 -7.62
C ARG A 14 3.06 -7.60 -6.16
N TRP A 15 2.72 -6.43 -5.60
CA TRP A 15 2.17 -6.38 -4.24
C TRP A 15 0.81 -7.08 -4.16
N MET A 16 0.01 -7.01 -5.23
CA MET A 16 -1.28 -7.71 -5.31
C MET A 16 -1.14 -9.23 -5.47
N TYR A 17 0.04 -9.75 -5.79
CA TYR A 17 0.24 -11.19 -5.90
C TYR A 17 0.22 -11.85 -4.51
N SER A 18 -0.24 -13.09 -4.45
CA SER A 18 -0.18 -13.91 -3.23
C SER A 18 1.26 -14.04 -2.72
N ARG A 19 1.42 -14.21 -1.40
CA ARG A 19 2.73 -14.36 -0.76
C ARG A 19 3.52 -15.56 -1.30
N GLU A 20 2.82 -16.64 -1.67
CA GLU A 20 3.41 -17.82 -2.31
C GLU A 20 4.08 -17.52 -3.65
N ARG A 21 3.61 -16.50 -4.38
CA ARG A 21 4.21 -16.05 -5.64
C ARG A 21 5.24 -14.92 -5.43
N GLY A 22 5.68 -14.72 -4.19
CA GLY A 22 6.60 -13.66 -3.81
C GLY A 22 6.00 -12.26 -3.92
N GLY A 23 4.69 -12.14 -3.75
CA GLY A 23 3.99 -10.88 -3.55
C GLY A 23 3.75 -10.59 -2.06
N THR A 24 2.96 -9.58 -1.75
CA THR A 24 2.65 -9.19 -0.36
C THR A 24 1.21 -9.50 0.03
N GLY A 25 0.42 -10.10 -0.88
CA GLY A 25 -0.99 -10.42 -0.65
C GLY A 25 -1.89 -9.19 -0.64
N GLY A 26 -1.58 -8.18 -1.47
CA GLY A 26 -2.28 -6.90 -1.53
C GLY A 26 -1.74 -5.83 -0.59
N ALA A 27 -0.88 -6.19 0.37
CA ALA A 27 -0.34 -5.23 1.33
C ALA A 27 0.81 -4.39 0.75
N VAL A 28 0.76 -3.07 0.88
CA VAL A 28 1.88 -2.20 0.52
C VAL A 28 3.01 -2.36 1.55
N PRO A 29 4.28 -2.55 1.14
CA PRO A 29 5.40 -2.63 2.08
C PRO A 29 5.55 -1.36 2.92
N HIS A 30 5.87 -1.49 4.21
CA HIS A 30 5.97 -0.38 5.16
C HIS A 30 6.84 0.79 4.67
N GLY A 31 8.03 0.50 4.11
CA GLY A 31 8.94 1.54 3.62
C GLY A 31 8.38 2.33 2.43
N GLU A 32 7.48 1.74 1.64
CA GLU A 32 6.85 2.38 0.49
C GLU A 32 5.59 3.13 0.92
N ALA A 33 4.80 2.56 1.85
CA ALA A 33 3.67 3.23 2.49
C ALA A 33 4.12 4.54 3.16
N ARG A 34 5.26 4.55 3.86
CA ARG A 34 5.82 5.77 4.48
C ARG A 34 6.07 6.87 3.46
N LYS A 35 6.67 6.55 2.30
CA LYS A 35 6.94 7.53 1.24
C LYS A 35 5.66 8.08 0.62
N LEU A 36 4.65 7.23 0.45
CA LEU A 36 3.35 7.63 -0.08
C LEU A 36 2.62 8.57 0.87
N LEU A 37 2.68 8.30 2.17
CA LEU A 37 2.13 9.16 3.21
C LEU A 37 2.85 10.51 3.27
N ASP A 38 4.18 10.51 3.25
CA ASP A 38 4.98 11.73 3.27
C ASP A 38 4.65 12.64 2.08
N HIS A 39 4.53 12.04 0.89
CA HIS A 39 4.11 12.74 -0.31
C HIS A 39 2.66 13.25 -0.22
N ALA A 40 1.73 12.46 0.32
CA ALA A 40 0.34 12.87 0.52
C ALA A 40 0.25 14.07 1.46
N VAL A 41 0.96 14.05 2.59
CA VAL A 41 1.04 15.19 3.51
C VAL A 41 1.61 16.42 2.81
N ALA A 42 2.70 16.27 2.07
CA ALA A 42 3.34 17.37 1.36
C ALA A 42 2.47 17.97 0.23
N THR A 43 1.57 17.18 -0.35
CA THR A 43 0.68 17.61 -1.45
C THR A 43 -0.74 17.93 -1.01
N GLY A 44 -1.05 17.82 0.29
CA GLY A 44 -2.41 18.01 0.81
C GLY A 44 -3.39 16.90 0.41
N GLY A 45 -2.89 15.71 0.08
CA GLY A 45 -3.70 14.55 -0.26
C GLY A 45 -4.40 13.94 0.97
N ALA A 46 -5.56 13.33 0.75
CA ALA A 46 -6.38 12.71 1.79
C ALA A 46 -5.94 11.30 2.21
N LEU A 47 -4.74 10.86 1.82
CA LEU A 47 -4.21 9.54 2.17
C LEU A 47 -3.73 9.51 3.62
N THR A 48 -4.22 8.55 4.37
CA THR A 48 -3.90 8.37 5.78
C THR A 48 -3.20 7.04 6.03
N ALA A 49 -2.58 6.89 7.20
CA ALA A 49 -1.92 5.65 7.57
C ALA A 49 -2.89 4.45 7.61
N ALA A 50 -4.18 4.70 7.86
CA ALA A 50 -5.22 3.68 7.89
C ALA A 50 -5.46 3.02 6.51
N ASP A 51 -5.17 3.74 5.41
CA ASP A 51 -5.29 3.21 4.05
C ASP A 51 -4.23 2.16 3.71
N PHE A 52 -3.11 2.14 4.47
CA PHE A 52 -1.99 1.24 4.23
C PHE A 52 -1.84 0.17 5.31
N PHE A 53 -2.19 0.52 6.53
CA PHE A 53 -2.09 -0.35 7.68
C PHE A 53 -3.51 -0.62 8.16
N LEU A 54 -3.97 -1.85 7.95
CA LEU A 54 -5.14 -2.38 8.64
C LEU A 54 -4.86 -2.23 10.14
N THR A 55 -5.39 -1.19 10.75
CA THR A 55 -5.55 -1.17 12.20
C THR A 55 -6.43 -2.37 12.55
N SER A 56 -6.17 -3.04 13.66
CA SER A 56 -6.84 -4.28 14.07
C SER A 56 -8.38 -4.15 14.25
N ALA A 57 -8.97 -2.99 13.91
CA ALA A 57 -10.38 -2.68 14.00
C ALA A 57 -11.16 -2.73 12.66
N SER A 58 -10.53 -3.01 11.52
CA SER A 58 -11.29 -3.12 10.26
C SER A 58 -10.70 -4.16 9.33
N ALA A 59 -10.90 -5.44 9.64
CA ALA A 59 -10.94 -6.46 8.59
C ALA A 59 -12.12 -6.12 7.67
N PRO A 60 -11.92 -5.98 6.34
CA PRO A 60 -13.06 -5.97 5.45
C PRO A 60 -13.72 -7.34 5.54
N GLU A 61 -14.97 -7.31 5.97
CA GLU A 61 -15.99 -8.30 5.72
C GLU A 61 -15.78 -8.92 4.34
N ALA A 62 -15.26 -10.14 4.32
CA ALA A 62 -15.44 -11.06 3.20
C ALA A 62 -16.91 -11.51 3.25
N ALA A 63 -17.81 -10.67 2.78
CA ALA A 63 -19.16 -11.05 2.37
C ALA A 63 -19.12 -11.42 0.88
N ALA A 64 -19.76 -12.47 0.37
CA ALA A 64 -20.46 -13.62 0.94
C ALA A 64 -20.51 -14.67 -0.20
#